data_AF-A0A1B8J6L0-F1
#
_entry.id   AF-A0A1B8J6L0-F1
#
_cell.length_a   1.000
_cell.length_b   1.000
_cell.length_c   1.000
_cell.angle_alpha   90.00
_cell.angle_beta   90.00
_cell.angle_gamma   90.00
#
_symmetry.space_group_name_H-M   'P 1'
#
loop_
_entity.id
_entity.type
_entity.pdbx_description
1 polymer ?
#
loop_
_entity_poly.entity_id
_entity_poly.type
_entity_poly.pdbx_seq_one_letter_code
_entity_poly.pdbx_strand_id
1 'polypeptide(L)'
;MGFPCSVCGICCKNIGGIKELEAFDLGNGVCKYLDSANRCMIYSTRPDICNVKTMYEKLYHRHYSKEEFYALNLKSCEILQAQAKKA
;
A
#
# COMPACT_ATOMS: atom_id res chain seq x y z
N MET A 1 -15.60 -4.24 9.52
CA MET A 1 -14.15 -3.98 9.78
C MET A 1 -13.42 -3.52 8.52
N GLY A 2 -12.73 -2.38 8.57
CA GLY A 2 -11.79 -1.91 7.54
C GLY A 2 -10.38 -2.49 7.75
N PHE A 3 -9.50 -2.36 6.76
CA PHE A 3 -8.08 -2.71 6.91
C PHE A 3 -7.38 -1.68 7.82
N PRO A 4 -6.62 -2.10 8.87
CA PRO A 4 -6.08 -1.19 9.89
C PRO A 4 -4.76 -0.55 9.43
N CYS A 5 -4.81 0.26 8.36
CA CYS A 5 -3.65 1.00 7.89
C CYS A 5 -3.25 2.10 8.88
N SER A 6 -1.97 2.16 9.27
CA SER A 6 -1.41 3.23 10.11
C SER A 6 -1.15 4.54 9.35
N VAL A 7 -1.37 4.54 8.02
CA VAL A 7 -1.11 5.69 7.14
C VAL A 7 0.33 6.22 7.30
N CYS A 8 1.28 5.29 7.45
CA CYS A 8 2.71 5.58 7.61
C CYS A 8 3.44 5.90 6.29
N GLY A 9 2.77 5.75 5.14
CA GLY A 9 3.32 6.06 3.82
C GLY A 9 4.38 5.09 3.30
N ILE A 10 4.74 4.03 4.03
CA ILE A 10 5.84 3.15 3.61
C ILE A 10 5.57 2.42 2.29
N CYS A 11 4.32 2.03 2.03
CA CYS A 11 3.94 1.45 0.75
C CYS A 11 4.14 2.44 -0.40
N CYS A 12 3.91 3.74 -0.17
CA CYS A 12 4.16 4.78 -1.16
C CYS A 12 5.65 5.01 -1.42
N LYS A 13 6.56 4.53 -0.57
CA LYS A 13 8.02 4.55 -0.80
C LYS A 13 8.53 3.30 -1.53
N ASN A 14 7.67 2.31 -1.75
CA ASN A 14 8.04 1.00 -2.26
C ASN A 14 7.08 0.57 -3.38
N ILE A 15 6.77 1.50 -4.29
CA ILE A 15 5.91 1.20 -5.46
C ILE A 15 6.71 0.74 -6.68
N GLY A 16 8.04 0.80 -6.60
CA GLY A 16 8.93 0.38 -7.69
C GLY A 16 8.67 -1.06 -8.12
N GLY A 17 8.60 -1.28 -9.44
CA GLY A 17 8.33 -2.59 -10.03
C GLY A 17 6.85 -2.99 -10.07
N ILE A 18 5.94 -2.17 -9.55
CA ILE A 18 4.49 -2.40 -9.67
C ILE A 18 3.99 -1.71 -10.94
N LYS A 19 3.74 -2.49 -12.00
CA LYS A 19 3.37 -1.99 -13.33
C LYS A 19 2.16 -1.05 -13.30
N GLU A 20 1.15 -1.38 -12.51
CA GLU A 20 -0.08 -0.59 -12.36
C GLU A 20 0.16 0.76 -11.68
N LEU A 21 1.30 0.92 -10.98
CA LEU A 21 1.68 2.15 -10.28
C LEU A 21 2.80 2.93 -10.98
N GLU A 22 3.25 2.50 -12.16
CA GLU A 22 4.35 3.13 -12.90
C GLU A 22 4.12 4.64 -13.13
N ALA A 23 2.89 5.04 -13.47
CA ALA A 23 2.52 6.46 -13.65
C ALA A 23 2.59 7.31 -12.37
N PHE A 24 2.74 6.68 -11.21
CA PHE A 24 2.88 7.32 -9.91
C PHE A 24 4.34 7.35 -9.43
N ASP A 25 5.23 6.52 -10.00
CA ASP A 25 6.63 6.42 -9.62
C ASP A 25 7.42 7.65 -10.11
N LEU A 26 8.24 8.22 -9.22
CA LEU A 26 9.21 9.27 -9.55
C LEU A 26 10.47 8.72 -10.25
N GLY A 27 10.52 7.42 -10.52
CA GLY A 27 11.66 6.71 -11.10
C GLY A 27 12.64 6.14 -10.06
N ASN A 28 12.30 6.25 -8.78
CA ASN A 28 13.11 5.75 -7.65
C ASN A 28 12.30 4.83 -6.71
N GLY A 29 11.11 4.38 -7.13
CA GLY A 29 10.20 3.57 -6.34
C GLY A 29 9.33 4.36 -5.37
N VAL A 30 9.43 5.69 -5.35
CA VAL A 30 8.61 6.58 -4.50
C VAL A 30 7.48 7.19 -5.31
N CYS A 31 6.27 7.12 -4.75
CA CYS A 31 5.06 7.71 -5.29
C CYS A 31 5.11 9.24 -5.24
N LYS A 32 4.79 9.89 -6.36
CA LYS A 32 4.73 11.35 -6.52
C LYS A 32 3.72 12.06 -5.62
N TYR A 33 2.77 11.33 -5.02
CA TYR A 33 1.78 11.88 -4.06
C TYR A 33 2.17 11.69 -2.60
N LEU A 34 3.38 11.19 -2.31
CA LEU A 34 3.89 11.11 -0.96
C LEU A 34 4.47 12.46 -0.54
N ASP A 35 3.94 13.06 0.53
CA ASP A 35 4.46 14.31 1.07
C ASP A 35 5.67 14.10 2.00
N SER A 36 6.28 15.21 2.43
CA SER A 36 7.43 15.21 3.34
C SER A 36 7.12 14.66 4.74
N ALA A 37 5.83 14.58 5.12
CA ALA A 37 5.36 14.00 6.38
C ALA A 37 5.03 12.49 6.25
N ASN A 38 5.38 11.86 5.12
CA ASN A 38 5.05 10.46 4.79
C ASN A 38 3.54 10.17 4.71
N ARG A 39 2.75 11.16 4.25
CA ARG A 39 1.31 11.01 4.01
C ARG A 39 1.05 11.01 2.52
N CYS A 40 0.13 10.14 2.10
CA CYS A 40 -0.37 10.16 0.73
C CYS A 40 -1.36 11.33 0.59
N MET A 41 -1.04 12.30 -0.26
CA MET A 41 -1.85 13.51 -0.48
C MET A 41 -3.25 13.19 -1.04
N ILE A 42 -3.38 12.07 -1.72
CA ILE A 42 -4.64 11.58 -2.28
C ILE A 42 -5.20 10.40 -1.49
N TYR A 43 -4.89 10.26 -0.19
CA TYR A 43 -5.24 9.05 0.58
C TYR A 43 -6.72 8.66 0.47
N SER A 44 -7.64 9.63 0.55
CA SER A 44 -9.09 9.38 0.47
C SER A 44 -9.56 8.99 -0.94
N THR A 45 -8.84 9.40 -1.97
CA THR A 45 -9.17 9.18 -3.40
C THR A 45 -8.12 8.31 -4.10
N ARG A 46 -7.31 7.58 -3.32
CA ARG A 46 -6.23 6.74 -3.82
C ARG A 46 -6.79 5.66 -4.75
N PRO A 47 -6.03 5.23 -5.78
CA PRO A 47 -6.48 4.19 -6.69
C PRO A 47 -6.77 2.88 -5.94
N ASP A 48 -7.65 2.06 -6.51
CA ASP A 48 -8.12 0.83 -5.86
C ASP A 48 -6.98 -0.07 -5.44
N ILE A 49 -5.93 -0.20 -6.28
CA ILE A 49 -4.74 -1.02 -5.99
C ILE A 49 -4.04 -0.62 -4.68
N CYS A 50 -4.15 0.65 -4.28
CA CYS A 50 -3.62 1.16 -3.00
C CYS A 50 -4.62 1.01 -1.83
N ASN A 51 -5.79 0.42 -2.05
CA ASN A 51 -6.84 0.23 -1.05
C ASN A 51 -7.12 -1.27 -0.84
N VAL A 52 -6.49 -1.82 0.20
CA VAL A 52 -6.61 -3.24 0.58
C VAL A 52 -8.06 -3.69 0.71
N LYS A 53 -8.92 -2.90 1.36
CA LYS A 53 -10.34 -3.26 1.49
C LYS A 53 -11.01 -3.39 0.12
N THR A 54 -10.81 -2.40 -0.75
CA THR A 54 -11.42 -2.38 -2.09
C THR A 54 -10.88 -3.51 -2.97
N MET A 55 -9.58 -3.80 -2.91
CA MET A 55 -8.98 -4.92 -3.67
C MET A 55 -9.52 -6.27 -3.23
N TYR A 56 -9.75 -6.45 -1.93
CA TYR A 56 -10.43 -7.63 -1.42
C TYR A 56 -11.82 -7.77 -2.04
N GLU A 57 -12.65 -6.74 -1.91
CA GLU A 57 -14.03 -6.74 -2.41
C GLU A 57 -14.10 -6.96 -3.92
N LYS A 58 -13.19 -6.34 -4.70
CA LYS A 58 -13.21 -6.42 -6.16
C LYS A 58 -12.61 -7.72 -6.73
N LEU A 59 -11.48 -8.18 -6.19
CA LEU A 59 -10.67 -9.22 -6.83
C LEU A 59 -10.38 -10.41 -5.91
N TYR A 60 -9.95 -10.16 -4.67
CA TYR A 60 -9.35 -11.22 -3.85
C TYR A 60 -10.34 -12.00 -2.96
N HIS A 61 -11.60 -11.57 -2.85
CA HIS A 61 -12.63 -12.29 -2.07
C HIS A 61 -12.92 -13.71 -2.56
N ARG A 62 -12.56 -14.03 -3.81
CA ARG A 62 -12.71 -15.39 -4.38
C ARG A 62 -11.53 -16.32 -4.08
N HIS A 63 -10.41 -15.74 -3.64
CA HIS A 63 -9.15 -16.46 -3.46
C HIS A 63 -8.77 -16.63 -1.99
N TYR A 64 -9.21 -15.70 -1.14
CA TYR A 64 -8.84 -15.65 0.27
C TYR A 64 -10.06 -15.34 1.13
N SER A 65 -10.04 -15.78 2.38
CA SER A 65 -10.88 -15.16 3.40
C SER A 65 -10.43 -13.71 3.63
N LYS A 66 -11.32 -12.89 4.19
CA LYS A 66 -10.98 -11.49 4.51
C LYS A 66 -9.84 -11.41 5.50
N GLU A 67 -9.88 -12.26 6.51
CA GLU A 67 -8.92 -12.36 7.60
C GLU A 67 -7.54 -12.73 7.05
N GLU A 68 -7.48 -13.74 6.18
CA GLU A 68 -6.25 -14.19 5.54
C GLU A 68 -5.64 -13.10 4.64
N PHE A 69 -6.46 -12.49 3.77
CA PHE A 69 -5.98 -11.43 2.89
C PHE A 69 -5.45 -10.24 3.68
N TYR A 70 -6.13 -9.86 4.77
CA TYR A 70 -5.69 -8.77 5.63
C TYR A 70 -4.40 -9.13 6.38
N ALA A 71 -4.27 -10.35 6.87
CA ALA A 71 -3.05 -10.83 7.53
C ALA A 71 -1.83 -10.78 6.60
N LEU A 72 -1.99 -11.20 5.34
CA LEU A 72 -0.93 -11.13 4.32
C LEU A 72 -0.51 -9.69 4.01
N ASN A 73 -1.48 -8.78 3.90
CA ASN A 73 -1.20 -7.36 3.69
C ASN A 73 -0.53 -6.71 4.90
N LEU A 74 -0.93 -7.08 6.12
CA LEU A 74 -0.28 -6.59 7.36
C LEU A 74 1.15 -7.09 7.46
N LYS A 75 1.40 -8.37 7.18
CA LYS A 75 2.76 -8.93 7.14
C LYS A 75 3.65 -8.20 6.14
N SER A 76 3.12 -7.88 4.96
CA SER A 76 3.84 -7.07 3.97
C SER A 76 4.14 -5.66 4.50
N CYS A 77 3.18 -5.03 5.19
CA CYS A 77 3.38 -3.73 5.84
C CYS A 77 4.50 -3.78 6.89
N GLU A 78 4.52 -4.81 7.75
CA GLU A 78 5.53 -4.99 8.80
C GLU A 78 6.93 -5.18 8.21
N ILE A 79 7.06 -5.97 7.14
CA ILE A 79 8.34 -6.18 6.44
C ILE A 79 8.88 -4.85 5.92
N LEU A 80 8.06 -4.06 5.22
CA LEU A 80 8.48 -2.77 4.68
C LEU A 80 8.86 -1.78 5.78
N GLN A 81 8.10 -1.74 6.89
CA GLN A 81 8.41 -0.90 8.04
C GLN A 81 9.72 -1.31 8.73
N ALA A 82 9.98 -2.61 8.83
CA ALA A 82 11.21 -3.13 9.41
C ALA A 82 12.42 -2.82 8.53
N GLN A 83 12.29 -2.90 7.21
CA GLN A 83 13.35 -2.51 6.27
C GLN A 83 13.69 -1.02 6.39
N ALA A 84 12.68 -0.15 6.51
CA ALA A 84 12.88 1.28 6.66
C ALA A 84 13.62 1.70 7.95
N LYS A 85 13.57 0.89 9.00
CA LYS A 85 14.30 1.15 10.26
C LYS A 85 15.79 0.78 10.19
N LYS A 86 16.20 0.03 9.16
CA LYS A 86 17.57 -0.45 8.97
C LYS A 86 18.37 0.40 7.97
N ALA A 87 17.68 1.28 7.24
CA ALA A 87 18.26 2.25 6.31
C ALA A 87 18.58 3.55 7.03
#